data_AF-A0A5C1AKS2-F1
#
_entry.id   AF-A0A5C1AKS2-F1
#
_cell.length_a   1.000
_cell.length_b   1.000
_cell.length_c   1.000
_cell.angle_alpha   90.00
_cell.angle_beta   90.00
_cell.angle_gamma   90.00
#
_symmetry.space_group_name_H-M   'P 1'
#
loop_
_entity.id
_entity.type
_entity.pdbx_description
1 polymer ?
#
loop_
_entity_poly.entity_id
_entity_poly.type
_entity_poly.pdbx_seq_one_letter_code
_entity_poly.pdbx_strand_id
1 'polypeptide(L)'
;MAVTRKASANVCDVPVGSVKAYRAGWDLAARPGQAVAVVRANVSPVAAADAEAVGRAAAALDATAFADRDAAEKELLKLGPAAAPALRKLVAATPSVEQRDRAEKVLAAYADRLTRVTPSAADVPGVRAVTALERTATPGALAVLDALAGGASDARLTREAKAAADRLRPTVR
;
A
#
# COMPACT_ATOMS: atom_id res chain seq x y z
N MET A 1 12.83 -11.55 38.66
CA MET A 1 11.84 -11.28 37.59
C MET A 1 12.36 -10.16 36.71
N ALA A 2 13.03 -10.50 35.61
CA ALA A 2 13.56 -9.51 34.67
C ALA A 2 12.51 -9.20 33.60
N VAL A 3 12.03 -7.96 33.59
CA VAL A 3 11.13 -7.44 32.56
C VAL A 3 11.97 -7.12 31.32
N THR A 4 11.87 -7.94 30.29
CA THR A 4 12.45 -7.68 28.97
C THR A 4 11.71 -6.49 28.33
N ARG A 5 12.36 -5.33 28.27
CA ARG A 5 11.87 -4.18 27.49
C ARG A 5 11.98 -4.51 26.01
N LYS A 6 10.83 -4.48 25.34
CA LYS A 6 10.66 -4.59 23.89
C LYS A 6 11.52 -3.53 23.19
N ALA A 7 12.30 -3.94 22.19
CA ALA A 7 13.18 -3.08 21.42
C ALA A 7 12.42 -1.89 20.82
N SER A 8 12.70 -0.69 21.32
CA SER A 8 12.42 0.55 20.62
C SER A 8 13.38 0.63 19.46
N ALA A 9 12.88 0.55 18.22
CA ALA A 9 13.67 0.89 17.05
C ALA A 9 14.08 2.37 17.17
N ASN A 10 15.32 2.63 17.55
CA ASN A 10 15.87 3.97 17.60
C ASN A 10 15.90 4.55 16.18
N VAL A 11 15.47 5.81 16.05
CA VAL A 11 15.44 6.61 14.81
C VAL A 11 16.82 6.68 14.11
N CYS A 12 17.89 6.31 14.80
CA CYS A 12 19.27 6.39 14.30
C CYS A 12 19.78 5.12 13.60
N ASP A 13 19.06 3.99 13.64
CA ASP A 13 19.52 2.75 13.01
C ASP A 13 19.01 2.62 11.56
N VAL A 14 19.32 3.66 10.77
CA VAL A 14 18.99 3.70 9.35
C VAL A 14 20.15 3.04 8.59
N PRO A 15 19.97 1.85 7.97
CA PRO A 15 21.06 1.18 7.28
C PRO A 15 21.71 2.10 6.24
N VAL A 16 23.04 2.02 6.08
CA VAL A 16 23.85 2.94 5.22
C VAL A 16 23.31 3.05 3.78
N GLY A 17 22.67 2.00 3.26
CA GLY A 17 21.99 2.02 1.96
C GLY A 17 20.82 3.00 1.88
N SER A 18 20.11 3.24 2.98
CA SER A 18 18.98 4.16 3.05
C SER A 18 19.40 5.63 2.97
N VAL A 19 20.59 5.99 3.47
CA VAL A 19 21.13 7.35 3.36
C VAL A 19 21.55 7.65 1.91
N LYS A 20 22.20 6.69 1.24
CA LYS A 20 22.55 6.80 -0.19
C LYS A 20 21.31 6.92 -1.07
N ALA A 21 20.29 6.09 -0.84
CA ALA A 21 19.03 6.14 -1.57
C ALA A 21 18.26 7.45 -1.31
N TYR A 22 18.29 7.97 -0.08
CA TYR A 22 17.68 9.26 0.24
C TYR A 22 18.36 10.42 -0.52
N ARG A 23 19.70 10.48 -0.51
CA ARG A 23 20.47 11.49 -1.26
C ARG A 23 20.24 11.38 -2.77
N ALA A 24 20.26 10.17 -3.31
CA ALA A 24 19.96 9.94 -4.72
C ALA A 24 18.56 10.46 -5.11
N GLY A 25 17.57 10.32 -4.21
CA GLY A 25 16.24 10.90 -4.41
C GLY A 25 16.23 12.43 -4.47
N TRP A 26 17.06 13.10 -3.67
CA TRP A 26 17.23 14.56 -3.73
C TRP A 26 17.94 15.01 -5.00
N ASP A 27 19.02 14.34 -5.38
CA ASP A 27 19.76 14.64 -6.61
C ASP A 27 18.91 14.40 -7.87
N LEU A 28 18.01 13.43 -7.81
CA LEU A 28 17.05 13.16 -8.87
C LEU A 28 15.99 14.27 -8.95
N ALA A 29 15.47 14.74 -7.81
CA ALA A 29 14.52 15.87 -7.77
C ALA A 29 15.11 17.17 -8.33
N ALA A 30 16.43 17.37 -8.22
CA ALA A 30 17.14 18.50 -8.84
C ALA A 30 17.23 18.41 -10.38
N ARG A 31 16.80 17.29 -10.99
CA ARG A 31 16.80 17.06 -12.45
C ARG A 31 15.42 16.58 -12.91
N PRO A 32 14.43 17.49 -13.07
CA PRO A 32 13.03 17.13 -13.24
C PRO A 32 12.74 16.12 -14.36
N GLY A 33 13.35 16.31 -15.55
CA GLY A 33 13.16 15.38 -16.67
C GLY A 33 13.67 13.97 -16.40
N GLN A 34 14.83 13.84 -15.73
CA GLN A 34 15.39 12.54 -15.36
C GLN A 34 14.58 11.88 -14.23
N ALA A 35 14.09 12.65 -13.27
CA ALA A 35 13.22 12.13 -12.21
C ALA A 35 11.97 11.46 -12.76
N VAL A 36 11.27 12.16 -13.66
CA VAL A 36 10.06 11.65 -14.29
C VAL A 36 10.36 10.38 -15.10
N ALA A 37 11.45 10.38 -15.87
CA ALA A 37 11.84 9.21 -16.68
C ALA A 37 12.16 7.98 -15.82
N VAL A 38 12.98 8.15 -14.77
CA VAL A 38 13.38 7.06 -13.87
C VAL A 38 12.16 6.50 -13.13
N VAL A 39 11.31 7.36 -12.56
CA VAL A 39 10.13 6.89 -11.83
C VAL A 39 9.17 6.17 -12.77
N ARG A 40 8.89 6.72 -13.96
CA ARG A 40 8.04 6.07 -14.96
C ARG A 40 8.56 4.69 -15.37
N ALA A 41 9.87 4.50 -15.45
CA ALA A 41 10.48 3.23 -15.85
C ALA A 41 10.49 2.18 -14.72
N ASN A 42 10.50 2.60 -13.46
CA ASN A 42 10.75 1.70 -12.32
C ASN A 42 9.55 1.52 -11.38
N VAL A 43 8.53 2.38 -11.48
CA VAL A 43 7.38 2.38 -10.58
C VAL A 43 6.11 2.23 -11.39
N SER A 44 5.44 1.09 -11.21
CA SER A 44 4.15 0.80 -11.83
C SER A 44 3.00 1.04 -10.85
N PRO A 45 1.81 1.41 -11.35
CA PRO A 45 0.60 1.41 -10.54
C PRO A 45 0.39 0.04 -9.90
N VAL A 46 -0.08 0.01 -8.65
CA VAL A 46 -0.41 -1.25 -7.98
C VAL A 46 -1.63 -1.85 -8.66
N ALA A 47 -1.49 -3.07 -9.19
CA ALA A 47 -2.61 -3.78 -9.80
C ALA A 47 -3.71 -4.07 -8.77
N ALA A 48 -4.96 -4.12 -9.25
CA ALA A 48 -6.05 -4.65 -8.44
C ALA A 48 -5.74 -6.10 -8.03
N ALA A 49 -6.25 -6.53 -6.87
CA ALA A 49 -6.13 -7.92 -6.48
C ALA A 49 -6.80 -8.81 -7.52
N ASP A 50 -6.22 -9.98 -7.77
CA ASP A 50 -6.81 -11.01 -8.63
C ASP A 50 -8.19 -11.38 -8.09
N ALA A 51 -9.23 -10.97 -8.82
CA ALA A 51 -10.62 -11.14 -8.43
C ALA A 51 -10.99 -12.63 -8.28
N GLU A 52 -10.39 -13.51 -9.07
CA GLU A 52 -10.65 -14.94 -9.00
C GLU A 52 -10.00 -15.53 -7.74
N ALA A 53 -8.73 -15.19 -7.48
CA ALA A 53 -8.05 -15.62 -6.25
C ALA A 53 -8.75 -15.11 -4.98
N VAL A 54 -9.16 -13.83 -4.98
CA VAL A 54 -9.92 -13.25 -3.86
C VAL A 54 -11.27 -13.94 -3.70
N GLY A 55 -12.00 -14.19 -4.79
CA GLY A 55 -13.28 -14.89 -4.74
C GLY A 55 -13.17 -16.32 -4.19
N ARG A 56 -12.17 -17.08 -4.64
CA ARG A 56 -11.90 -18.44 -4.13
C ARG A 56 -11.55 -18.43 -2.64
N ALA A 57 -10.65 -17.55 -2.21
CA ALA A 57 -10.27 -17.46 -0.81
C ALA A 57 -11.44 -16.96 0.05
N ALA A 58 -12.22 -16.00 -0.42
CA ALA A 58 -13.41 -15.49 0.25
C ALA A 58 -14.48 -16.59 0.45
N ALA A 59 -14.71 -17.44 -0.56
CA ALA A 59 -15.61 -18.59 -0.43
C ALA A 59 -15.09 -19.62 0.58
N ALA A 60 -13.78 -19.88 0.56
CA ALA A 60 -13.14 -20.82 1.47
C ALA A 60 -13.10 -20.36 2.94
N LEU A 61 -13.45 -19.11 3.24
CA LEU A 61 -13.64 -18.65 4.63
C LEU A 61 -14.79 -19.36 5.37
N ASP A 62 -15.71 -20.01 4.65
CA ASP A 62 -16.81 -20.83 5.20
C ASP A 62 -16.61 -22.33 4.93
N ALA A 63 -15.39 -22.75 4.57
CA ALA A 63 -15.10 -24.16 4.30
C ALA A 63 -15.39 -25.03 5.54
N THR A 64 -15.80 -26.28 5.34
CA THR A 64 -16.14 -27.20 6.45
C THR A 64 -14.94 -27.51 7.35
N ALA A 65 -13.77 -27.70 6.76
CA ALA A 65 -12.54 -27.97 7.49
C ALA A 65 -11.87 -26.69 7.99
N PHE A 66 -11.46 -26.68 9.27
CA PHE A 66 -10.80 -25.52 9.87
C PHE A 66 -9.49 -25.14 9.16
N ALA A 67 -8.74 -26.14 8.68
CA ALA A 67 -7.48 -25.94 7.96
C ALA A 67 -7.68 -25.11 6.68
N ASP A 68 -8.77 -25.35 5.95
CA ASP A 68 -9.07 -24.63 4.71
C ASP A 68 -9.46 -23.18 5.00
N ARG A 69 -10.22 -22.94 6.08
CA ARG A 69 -10.57 -21.58 6.51
C ARG A 69 -9.35 -20.76 6.95
N ASP A 70 -8.42 -21.39 7.67
CA ASP A 70 -7.17 -20.75 8.09
C ASP A 70 -6.25 -20.48 6.89
N ALA A 71 -6.18 -21.40 5.92
CA ALA A 71 -5.44 -21.20 4.68
C ALA A 71 -6.03 -20.04 3.85
N ALA A 72 -7.36 -19.96 3.76
CA ALA A 72 -8.07 -18.89 3.08
C ALA A 72 -7.80 -17.52 3.72
N GLU A 73 -7.84 -17.43 5.06
CA GLU A 73 -7.54 -16.21 5.80
C GLU A 73 -6.09 -15.75 5.51
N LYS A 74 -5.13 -16.67 5.57
CA LYS A 74 -3.72 -16.40 5.25
C LYS A 74 -3.52 -15.94 3.81
N GLU A 75 -4.23 -16.54 2.87
CA GLU A 75 -4.14 -16.17 1.46
C GLU A 75 -4.67 -14.75 1.22
N LEU A 76 -5.81 -14.40 1.81
CA LEU A 76 -6.32 -13.03 1.77
C LEU A 76 -5.30 -12.04 2.39
N LEU A 77 -4.69 -12.38 3.53
CA LEU A 77 -3.66 -11.52 4.14
C LEU A 77 -2.42 -11.31 3.26
N LYS A 78 -2.07 -12.28 2.41
CA LYS A 78 -0.99 -12.17 1.41
C LYS A 78 -1.40 -11.31 0.22
N LEU A 79 -2.61 -11.49 -0.31
CA LEU A 79 -3.18 -10.64 -1.37
C LEU A 79 -3.25 -9.16 -0.92
N GLY A 80 -3.34 -8.93 0.38
CA GLY A 80 -3.14 -7.63 1.00
C GLY A 80 -4.32 -6.67 0.81
N PRO A 81 -4.13 -5.37 1.09
CA PRO A 81 -5.23 -4.41 1.14
C PRO A 81 -6.03 -4.25 -0.16
N ALA A 82 -5.46 -4.64 -1.31
CA ALA A 82 -6.16 -4.61 -2.59
C ALA A 82 -7.39 -5.56 -2.64
N ALA A 83 -7.45 -6.57 -1.76
CA ALA A 83 -8.61 -7.45 -1.61
C ALA A 83 -9.75 -6.84 -0.76
N ALA A 84 -9.49 -5.75 -0.03
CA ALA A 84 -10.46 -5.16 0.89
C ALA A 84 -11.81 -4.79 0.23
N PRO A 85 -11.88 -4.22 -0.99
CA PRO A 85 -13.16 -3.92 -1.63
C PRO A 85 -14.05 -5.16 -1.82
N ALA A 86 -13.47 -6.30 -2.18
CA ALA A 86 -14.21 -7.54 -2.36
C ALA A 86 -14.70 -8.11 -1.01
N LEU A 87 -13.87 -8.05 0.03
CA LEU A 87 -14.29 -8.50 1.37
C LEU A 87 -15.38 -7.59 1.97
N ARG A 88 -15.33 -6.28 1.76
CA ARG A 88 -16.41 -5.36 2.17
C ARG A 88 -17.74 -5.72 1.48
N LYS A 89 -17.69 -6.05 0.18
CA LYS A 89 -18.86 -6.53 -0.57
C LYS A 89 -19.39 -7.85 0.00
N LEU A 90 -18.49 -8.79 0.32
CA LEU A 90 -18.87 -10.06 0.94
C LEU A 90 -19.59 -9.85 2.27
N VAL A 91 -19.05 -9.02 3.17
CA VAL A 91 -19.68 -8.75 4.48
C VAL A 91 -21.06 -8.10 4.32
N ALA A 92 -21.20 -7.19 3.36
CA ALA A 92 -22.47 -6.54 3.03
C ALA A 92 -23.50 -7.50 2.42
N ALA A 93 -23.07 -8.57 1.75
CA ALA A 93 -23.92 -9.57 1.10
C ALA A 93 -24.50 -10.64 2.07
N THR A 94 -24.45 -10.37 3.39
CA THR A 94 -25.01 -11.24 4.43
C THR A 94 -24.52 -12.71 4.38
N PRO A 95 -23.21 -12.95 4.56
CA PRO A 95 -22.65 -14.30 4.59
C PRO A 95 -22.98 -15.02 5.91
N SER A 96 -22.50 -16.26 6.06
CA SER A 96 -22.57 -17.00 7.32
C SER A 96 -21.90 -16.19 8.45
N VAL A 97 -22.26 -16.48 9.72
CA VAL A 97 -21.65 -15.78 10.86
C VAL A 97 -20.14 -16.00 10.89
N GLU A 98 -19.67 -17.23 10.71
CA GLU A 98 -18.24 -17.53 10.71
C GLU A 98 -17.50 -16.85 9.55
N GLN A 99 -18.10 -16.85 8.36
CA GLN A 99 -17.52 -16.20 7.18
C GLN A 99 -17.46 -14.68 7.35
N ARG A 100 -18.48 -14.06 7.98
CA ARG A 100 -18.49 -12.64 8.33
C ARG A 100 -17.36 -12.31 9.30
N ASP A 101 -17.28 -13.02 10.42
CA ASP A 101 -16.31 -12.75 11.49
C ASP A 101 -14.87 -12.84 10.97
N ARG A 102 -14.57 -13.84 10.15
CA ARG A 102 -13.23 -14.00 9.53
C ARG A 102 -12.93 -12.91 8.51
N ALA A 103 -13.89 -12.56 7.66
CA ALA A 103 -13.72 -11.48 6.69
C ALA A 103 -13.49 -10.13 7.39
N GLU A 104 -14.23 -9.85 8.46
CA GLU A 104 -14.06 -8.65 9.28
C GLU A 104 -12.69 -8.61 9.98
N LYS A 105 -12.20 -9.75 10.49
CA LYS A 105 -10.85 -9.86 11.05
C LYS A 105 -9.76 -9.52 10.02
N VAL A 106 -9.89 -10.02 8.80
CA VAL A 106 -8.97 -9.69 7.70
C VAL A 106 -9.06 -8.20 7.34
N LEU A 107 -10.27 -7.66 7.25
CA LEU A 107 -10.50 -6.23 7.01
C LEU A 107 -9.89 -5.34 8.10
N ALA A 108 -9.97 -5.75 9.36
CA ALA A 108 -9.33 -5.06 10.48
C ALA A 108 -7.79 -5.08 10.35
N ALA A 109 -7.21 -6.22 9.96
CA ALA A 109 -5.77 -6.31 9.69
C ALA A 109 -5.33 -5.42 8.53
N TYR A 110 -6.17 -5.27 7.49
CA TYR A 110 -5.92 -4.29 6.43
C TYR A 110 -6.03 -2.86 6.95
N ALA A 111 -7.05 -2.53 7.74
CA ALA A 111 -7.22 -1.20 8.32
C ALA A 111 -5.97 -0.78 9.13
N ASP A 112 -5.43 -1.67 9.97
CA ASP A 112 -4.16 -1.45 10.69
C ASP A 112 -2.97 -1.19 9.73
N ARG A 113 -2.89 -1.91 8.60
CA ARG A 113 -1.89 -1.61 7.55
C ARG A 113 -2.11 -0.25 6.88
N LEU A 114 -3.35 0.18 6.71
CA LEU A 114 -3.68 1.45 6.05
C LEU A 114 -3.44 2.66 6.96
N THR A 115 -3.67 2.53 8.27
CA THR A 115 -3.54 3.61 9.27
C THR A 115 -2.13 3.71 9.86
N ARG A 116 -1.26 2.72 9.63
CA ARG A 116 0.16 2.79 9.99
C ARG A 116 0.78 4.09 9.46
N VAL A 117 1.28 4.92 10.38
CA VAL A 117 1.99 6.16 10.05
C VAL A 117 3.28 5.85 9.28
N THR A 118 4.04 4.88 9.78
CA THR A 118 5.31 4.47 9.18
C THR A 118 5.07 3.51 8.01
N PRO A 119 5.62 3.80 6.81
CA PRO A 119 5.56 2.86 5.69
C PRO A 119 6.29 1.56 6.02
N SER A 120 5.80 0.43 5.51
CA SER A 120 6.54 -0.82 5.59
C SER A 120 7.76 -0.78 4.68
N ALA A 121 8.72 -1.70 4.87
CA ALA A 121 9.91 -1.76 4.02
C ALA A 121 9.57 -1.87 2.51
N ALA A 122 8.48 -2.55 2.16
CA ALA A 122 8.00 -2.69 0.78
C ALA A 122 7.38 -1.39 0.23
N ASP A 123 6.84 -0.52 1.10
CA ASP A 123 6.24 0.75 0.68
C ASP A 123 7.28 1.85 0.43
N VAL A 124 8.44 1.77 1.09
CA VAL A 124 9.46 2.84 1.08
C VAL A 124 9.90 3.27 -0.33
N PRO A 125 10.17 2.37 -1.30
CA PRO A 125 10.55 2.78 -2.65
C PRO A 125 9.47 3.62 -3.34
N GLY A 126 8.20 3.19 -3.23
CA GLY A 126 7.06 3.89 -3.83
C GLY A 126 6.83 5.27 -3.21
N VAL A 127 6.88 5.37 -1.87
CA VAL A 127 6.74 6.65 -1.16
C VAL A 127 7.86 7.62 -1.57
N ARG A 128 9.11 7.14 -1.69
CA ARG A 128 10.23 7.98 -2.13
C ARG A 128 10.06 8.47 -3.57
N ALA A 129 9.55 7.62 -4.46
CA ALA A 129 9.27 8.00 -5.84
C ALA A 129 8.21 9.11 -5.90
N VAL A 130 7.12 8.99 -5.14
CA VAL A 130 6.10 10.03 -5.02
C VAL A 130 6.69 11.34 -4.48
N THR A 131 7.50 11.28 -3.41
CA THR A 131 8.16 12.48 -2.86
C THR A 131 9.10 13.15 -3.87
N ALA A 132 9.84 12.36 -4.66
CA ALA A 132 10.71 12.90 -5.70
C ALA A 132 9.89 13.62 -6.78
N LEU A 133 8.82 12.99 -7.29
CA LEU A 133 7.92 13.61 -8.26
C LEU A 133 7.28 14.88 -7.73
N GLU A 134 6.78 14.85 -6.49
CA GLU A 134 6.17 16.01 -5.84
C GLU A 134 7.13 17.20 -5.75
N ARG A 135 8.39 16.95 -5.36
CA ARG A 135 9.41 18.01 -5.29
C ARG A 135 9.73 18.63 -6.65
N THR A 136 9.63 17.88 -7.74
CA THR A 136 9.86 18.46 -9.07
C THR A 136 8.75 19.41 -9.50
N ALA A 137 7.51 19.18 -9.04
CA ALA A 137 6.34 20.01 -9.31
C ALA A 137 6.14 20.38 -10.80
N THR A 138 6.46 19.46 -11.72
CA THR A 138 6.29 19.69 -13.17
C THR A 138 5.01 19.05 -13.72
N PRO A 139 4.49 19.51 -14.89
CA PRO A 139 3.36 18.85 -15.55
C PRO A 139 3.64 17.36 -15.84
N GLY A 140 4.87 17.02 -16.21
CA GLY A 140 5.29 15.63 -16.43
C GLY A 140 5.24 14.77 -15.16
N ALA A 141 5.60 15.36 -14.01
CA ALA A 141 5.47 14.70 -12.73
C ALA A 141 4.01 14.50 -12.31
N LEU A 142 3.16 15.51 -12.53
CA LEU A 142 1.72 15.41 -12.28
C LEU A 142 1.09 14.27 -13.10
N ALA A 143 1.45 14.15 -14.39
CA ALA A 143 0.96 13.06 -15.24
C ALA A 143 1.38 11.66 -14.72
N VAL A 144 2.59 11.52 -14.17
CA VAL A 144 3.02 10.25 -13.58
C VAL A 144 2.29 9.98 -12.27
N LEU A 145 2.09 11.00 -11.42
CA LEU A 145 1.31 10.86 -10.18
C LEU A 145 -0.13 10.45 -10.47
N ASP A 146 -0.78 11.06 -11.48
CA ASP A 146 -2.13 10.69 -11.90
C ASP A 146 -2.20 9.23 -12.38
N ALA A 147 -1.20 8.75 -13.14
CA ALA A 147 -1.13 7.36 -13.56
C ALA A 147 -0.99 6.39 -12.37
N LEU A 148 -0.13 6.72 -11.40
CA LEU A 148 0.04 5.92 -10.17
C LEU A 148 -1.20 5.95 -9.28
N ALA A 149 -1.93 7.07 -9.27
CA ALA A 149 -3.21 7.22 -8.57
C ALA A 149 -4.35 6.39 -9.19
N GLY A 150 -4.16 5.84 -10.39
CA GLY A 150 -5.10 4.90 -11.03
C GLY A 150 -4.97 3.44 -10.58
N GLY A 151 -4.03 3.12 -9.67
CA GLY A 151 -3.86 1.77 -9.12
C GLY A 151 -4.96 1.36 -8.12
N ALA A 152 -4.76 0.24 -7.44
CA ALA A 152 -5.65 -0.26 -6.40
C ALA A 152 -5.87 0.80 -5.29
N SER A 153 -7.12 1.18 -5.05
CA SER A 153 -7.49 2.32 -4.19
C SER A 153 -6.94 2.23 -2.75
N ASP A 154 -6.85 1.00 -2.23
CA ASP A 154 -6.36 0.71 -0.87
C ASP A 154 -4.83 0.49 -0.83
N ALA A 155 -4.12 0.59 -1.96
CA ALA A 155 -2.65 0.57 -1.97
C ALA A 155 -2.08 1.91 -1.47
N ARG A 156 -1.02 1.85 -0.64
CA ARG A 156 -0.39 3.06 -0.10
C ARG A 156 0.16 3.94 -1.23
N LEU A 157 0.85 3.37 -2.22
CA LEU A 157 1.37 4.10 -3.38
C LEU A 157 0.28 4.91 -4.08
N THR A 158 -0.88 4.30 -4.32
CA THR A 158 -2.02 4.95 -4.99
C THR A 158 -2.57 6.12 -4.17
N ARG A 159 -2.72 5.97 -2.85
CA ARG A 159 -3.17 7.06 -1.97
C ARG A 159 -2.16 8.19 -1.88
N GLU A 160 -0.87 7.87 -1.74
CA GLU A 160 0.20 8.85 -1.66
C GLU A 160 0.33 9.63 -2.97
N ALA A 161 0.23 8.94 -4.12
CA ALA A 161 0.27 9.57 -5.43
C ALA A 161 -0.91 10.51 -5.64
N LYS A 162 -2.13 10.09 -5.27
CA LYS A 162 -3.32 10.94 -5.31
C LYS A 162 -3.16 12.17 -4.42
N ALA A 163 -2.74 11.99 -3.17
CA ALA A 163 -2.54 13.09 -2.24
C ALA A 163 -1.46 14.07 -2.72
N ALA A 164 -0.38 13.58 -3.34
CA ALA A 164 0.65 14.43 -3.94
C ALA A 164 0.12 15.20 -5.17
N ALA A 165 -0.64 14.55 -6.05
CA ALA A 165 -1.27 15.21 -7.18
C ALA A 165 -2.25 16.32 -6.72
N ASP A 166 -3.05 16.04 -5.70
CA ASP A 166 -3.97 17.01 -5.10
C ASP A 166 -3.23 18.20 -4.48
N ARG A 167 -2.05 17.99 -3.89
CA ARG A 167 -1.20 19.08 -3.36
C ARG A 167 -0.58 19.94 -4.48
N LEU A 168 -0.20 19.33 -5.60
CA LEU A 168 0.41 20.04 -6.73
C LEU A 168 -0.62 20.80 -7.58
N ARG A 169 -1.86 20.32 -7.62
CA ARG A 169 -2.96 21.03 -8.27
C ARG A 169 -3.31 22.24 -7.40
N PRO A 170 -3.14 23.48 -7.87
CA PRO A 170 -3.55 24.64 -7.10
C PRO A 170 -5.06 24.52 -6.85
N THR A 171 -5.46 24.55 -5.58
CA THR A 171 -6.86 24.79 -5.23
C THR A 171 -7.17 26.20 -5.70
N VAL A 172 -7.98 26.33 -6.75
CA VAL A 172 -8.58 27.62 -7.11
C VAL A 172 -9.38 28.05 -5.87
N ARG A 173 -8.88 29.08 -5.19
CA ARG A 173 -9.56 29.77 -4.10
C ARG A 173 -10.03 31.12 -4.59
#